data_AF-A0A8H8BXD3-F1
#
_entry.id   AF-A0A8H8BXD3-F1
#
_cell.length_a   1.000
_cell.length_b   1.000
_cell.length_c   1.000
_cell.angle_alpha   90.00
_cell.angle_beta   90.00
_cell.angle_gamma   90.00
#
_symmetry.space_group_name_H-M   'P 1'
#
loop_
_entity.id
_entity.type
_entity.pdbx_description
1 polymer ?
#
loop_
_entity_poly.entity_id
_entity_poly.type
_entity_poly.pdbx_seq_one_letter_code
_entity_poly.pdbx_strand_id
1 'polypeptide(L)' 'MKVLTLNFLTCAVKACKSTSASFPLHPKDCELVSDSIVLNQKLLTNVLPRVDWAALVITASE' A
#
# COMPACT_ATOMS: atom_id res chain seq x y z
N MET A 1 3.83 -7.81 6.04
CA MET A 1 2.69 -7.36 5.22
C MET A 1 3.22 -7.02 3.83
N LYS A 2 2.49 -7.27 2.74
CA LYS A 2 2.99 -6.91 1.39
C LYS A 2 2.86 -5.40 1.18
N VAL A 3 3.86 -4.78 0.55
CA VAL A 3 3.84 -3.34 0.21
C VAL A 3 2.58 -2.95 -0.56
N LEU A 4 2.15 -3.80 -1.52
CA LEU A 4 0.93 -3.57 -2.29
C LEU A 4 -0.33 -3.44 -1.42
N THR A 5 -0.39 -4.10 -0.26
CA THR A 5 -1.54 -4.01 0.65
C THR A 5 -1.70 -2.61 1.24
N LEU A 6 -0.59 -1.89 1.48
CA LEU A 6 -0.61 -0.53 2.01
C LEU A 6 -1.29 0.46 1.07
N ASN A 7 -1.29 0.16 -0.24
CA ASN A 7 -1.93 0.98 -1.25
C ASN A 7 -3.48 0.92 -1.21
N PHE A 8 -4.06 0.02 -0.40
CA PHE A 8 -5.51 -0.13 -0.23
C PHE A 8 -5.96 -0.02 1.22
N LEU A 9 -5.03 0.21 2.16
CA LEU A 9 -5.31 0.35 3.58
C LEU A 9 -5.39 1.84 3.95
N THR A 10 -6.45 2.22 4.65
CA THR A 10 -6.65 3.56 5.19
C THR A 10 -6.83 3.50 6.70
N CYS A 11 -6.75 4.65 7.37
CA CYS A 11 -6.94 4.72 8.81
C CYS A 11 -8.33 4.20 9.21
N ALA A 12 -8.37 3.22 10.12
CA ALA A 12 -9.61 2.60 10.59
C ALA A 12 -10.38 3.47 11.59
N VAL A 13 -9.73 4.44 12.23
CA VAL A 13 -10.35 5.32 13.23
C VAL A 13 -11.42 6.17 12.57
N LYS A 14 -12.64 6.15 13.12
CA LYS A 14 -13.81 6.83 12.54
C LYS A 14 -13.59 8.32 12.28
N ALA A 15 -12.91 9.01 13.21
CA ALA A 15 -12.58 10.43 13.09
C ALA A 15 -11.59 10.71 11.94
N CYS A 16 -10.78 9.73 11.55
CA CYS A 16 -9.81 9.89 10.47
C CYS A 16 -10.42 9.69 9.08
N LYS A 17 -11.54 8.97 8.93
CA LYS A 17 -12.08 8.62 7.61
C LYS A 17 -12.43 9.82 6.71
N SER A 18 -12.76 10.96 7.30
CA SER A 18 -13.11 12.18 6.56
C SER A 18 -11.91 13.06 6.21
N THR A 19 -10.70 12.76 6.70
CA THR A 19 -9.50 13.53 6.36
C THR A 19 -8.77 12.90 5.18
N SER A 20 -8.23 13.77 4.32
CA SER A 20 -7.32 13.40 3.23
C SER A 20 -6.03 12.75 3.72
N ALA A 21 -5.65 12.95 4.99
CA ALA A 21 -4.48 12.34 5.60
C ALA A 21 -4.72 10.90 6.11
N SER A 22 -5.91 10.33 5.88
CA SER A 22 -6.20 8.94 6.25
C SER A 22 -5.58 7.91 5.31
N PHE A 23 -5.06 8.36 4.18
CA PHE A 23 -4.37 7.57 3.17
C PHE A 23 -3.32 8.43 2.45
N PRO A 24 -2.13 7.88 2.13
CA PRO A 24 -1.61 6.58 2.55
C PRO A 24 -1.28 6.53 4.04
N LEU A 25 -1.14 5.31 4.57
CA LEU A 25 -0.55 5.11 5.89
C LEU A 25 0.98 5.19 5.78
N HIS A 26 1.63 5.62 6.87
CA HIS A 26 3.09 5.81 6.93
C HIS A 26 3.71 4.78 7.88
N PRO A 27 4.18 3.61 7.40
CA PRO A 27 4.80 2.59 8.24
C PRO A 27 6.07 3.15 8.90
N LYS A 28 6.28 2.80 10.16
CA LYS A 28 7.48 3.16 10.92
C LYS A 28 8.01 1.92 11.61
N ASP A 29 9.31 1.88 11.85
CA ASP A 29 9.97 0.78 12.58
C ASP A 29 9.66 -0.59 11.97
N CYS A 30 9.66 -0.68 10.64
CA CYS A 30 9.34 -1.89 9.89
C CYS A 30 10.61 -2.67 9.51
N GLU A 31 10.52 -4.00 9.54
CA GLU A 31 11.55 -4.88 9.01
C GLU A 31 11.15 -5.40 7.62
N LEU A 32 12.07 -5.31 6.67
CA LEU A 32 11.87 -5.84 5.33
C LEU A 32 12.15 -7.34 5.30
N VAL A 33 11.14 -8.10 4.88
CA VAL A 33 11.26 -9.54 4.62
C VAL A 33 11.04 -9.78 3.13
N SER A 34 11.97 -10.49 2.51
CA SER A 34 11.89 -10.86 1.09
C SER A 34 11.58 -12.34 0.95
N ASP A 35 10.37 -12.63 0.52
CA ASP A 35 9.91 -13.98 0.21
C ASP A 35 9.76 -14.15 -1.30
N SER A 36 10.18 -15.28 -1.84
CA SER A 36 9.93 -15.62 -3.24
C SER A 36 8.44 -15.93 -3.45
N ILE A 37 7.83 -15.26 -4.43
CA ILE A 37 6.44 -15.50 -4.83
C ILE A 37 6.38 -15.71 -6.34
N VAL A 38 5.53 -16.64 -6.77
CA VAL A 38 5.33 -16.93 -8.20
C VAL A 38 4.73 -15.71 -8.89
N LEU A 39 5.34 -15.30 -10.00
CA LEU A 39 4.85 -14.18 -10.80
C LEU A 39 3.47 -14.50 -11.38
N ASN A 40 2.49 -13.64 -11.09
CA ASN A 40 1.17 -13.71 -11.69
C ASN A 40 0.92 -12.46 -12.55
N GLN A 41 1.23 -12.55 -13.83
CA GLN A 41 1.13 -11.42 -14.76
C GLN A 41 -0.30 -10.89 -14.90
N LYS A 42 -1.30 -11.78 -14.91
CA LYS A 42 -2.72 -11.40 -14.99
C LYS A 42 -3.15 -10.57 -13.79
N LEU A 43 -2.69 -10.91 -12.59
CA LEU A 43 -2.95 -10.13 -11.38
C LEU A 43 -2.34 -8.73 -11.49
N LEU A 44 -1.08 -8.63 -11.92
CA LEU A 44 -0.40 -7.34 -12.07
C LEU A 44 -1.13 -6.43 -13.05
N THR A 45 -1.47 -6.92 -14.25
CA THR A 45 -2.22 -6.13 -15.24
C THR A 45 -3.58 -5.68 -14.72
N ASN A 46 -4.27 -6.52 -13.95
CA ASN A 46 -5.60 -6.20 -13.43
C ASN A 46 -5.58 -5.26 -12.23
N VAL A 47 -4.51 -5.28 -11.43
CA VAL A 47 -4.40 -4.41 -10.24
C VAL A 47 -3.83 -3.04 -10.59
N LEU A 48 -2.98 -2.94 -11.62
CA LEU A 48 -2.31 -1.69 -12.01
C LEU A 48 -3.27 -0.49 -12.14
N PRO A 49 -4.46 -0.59 -12.78
CA PRO A 49 -5.39 0.54 -12.87
C PRO A 49 -6.01 1.00 -11.54
N ARG A 50 -5.88 0.18 -10.48
CA ARG A 50 -6.44 0.45 -9.14
C ARG A 50 -5.38 0.94 -8.15
N VAL A 51 -4.11 0.90 -8.54
CA VAL A 51 -3.01 1.36 -7.70
C VAL A 51 -2.96 2.88 -7.75
N ASP A 52 -2.94 3.51 -6.57
CA ASP A 52 -2.54 4.90 -6.45
C ASP A 52 -1.02 4.97 -6.51
N TRP A 53 -0.50 5.44 -7.66
CA TRP A 53 0.93 5.48 -7.91
C TRP A 53 1.68 6.45 -7.00
N ALA A 54 1.07 7.58 -6.66
CA ALA A 54 1.69 8.56 -5.77
C ALA A 54 1.83 7.98 -4.35
N ALA A 55 0.78 7.34 -3.84
CA ALA A 55 0.81 6.65 -2.55
C ALA A 55 1.82 5.49 -2.51
N LEU A 56 1.99 4.76 -3.62
CA LEU A 56 2.96 3.67 -3.70
C LEU A 56 4.39 4.20 -3.60
N VAL A 57 4.70 5.31 -4.28
CA VAL A 57 6.03 5.95 -4.20
C VAL A 57 6.34 6.42 -2.78
N ILE A 58 5.37 7.03 -2.10
CA ILE A 58 5.51 7.47 -0.70
C ILE A 58 5.84 6.28 0.20
N THR A 59 5.00 5.26 0.20
CA THR A 59 5.16 4.09 1.09
C THR A 59 6.38 3.23 0.76
N ALA A 60 6.89 3.27 -0.47
CA ALA A 60 8.12 2.59 -0.85
C ALA A 60 9.40 3.36 -0.44
N SER A 61 9.27 4.65 -0.07
CA SER A 61 10.40 5.51 0.31
C SER A 61 10.63 5.62 1.82
N GLU A 62 9.77 4.99 2.62
CA GLU A 62 9.77 5.01 4.09
C GLU A 62 10.46 3.76 4.67
#